data_AF-X1D4Z7-F1
#
_entry.id   AF-X1D4Z7-F1
#
_cell.length_a   1.000
_cell.length_b   1.000
_cell.length_c   1.000
_cell.angle_alpha   90.00
_cell.angle_beta   90.00
_cell.angle_gamma   90.00
#
_symmetry.space_group_name_H-M   'P 1'
#
loop_
_entity.id
_entity.type
_entity.pdbx_description
1 polymer ?
#
loop_
_entity_poly.entity_id
_entity_poly.type
_entity_poly.pdbx_seq_one_letter_code
_entity_poly.pdbx_strand_id
1 'polypeptide(L)'
;VVNELRKDGLKVGLIKPRVFRPFPYFELAEVLKNMKAVAVLDRSCSFGAQGGPLYIEIRSALYELVQKPLIKNYIYGLGGRDISLENIRSIYSDLEEIAKIGKVEKPVSYLGVRK
;
A
#
# COMPACT_ATOMS: atom_id res chain seq x y z
N VAL A 1 10.23 11.90 -4.00
CA VAL A 1 9.07 11.20 -4.63
C VAL A 1 7.73 11.85 -4.34
N VAL A 2 7.05 11.67 -3.19
CA VAL A 2 5.68 12.22 -3.00
C VAL A 2 5.57 13.71 -3.26
N ASN A 3 6.51 14.49 -2.73
CA ASN A 3 6.54 15.94 -2.95
C ASN A 3 6.81 16.32 -4.42
N GLU A 4 7.59 15.53 -5.15
CA GLU A 4 7.81 15.73 -6.59
C GLU A 4 6.54 15.43 -7.37
N LEU A 5 5.93 14.25 -7.16
CA LEU A 5 4.69 13.87 -7.83
C LEU A 5 3.55 14.87 -7.57
N ARG A 6 3.49 15.46 -6.38
CA ARG A 6 2.55 16.56 -6.09
C ARG A 6 2.84 17.84 -6.88
N LYS A 7 4.11 18.19 -7.07
CA LYS A 7 4.51 19.32 -7.93
C LYS A 7 4.14 19.06 -9.39
N ASP A 8 4.16 17.79 -9.81
CA ASP A 8 3.74 17.35 -11.14
C ASP A 8 2.20 17.28 -11.29
N GLY A 9 1.44 17.70 -10.27
CA GLY A 9 -0.02 17.76 -10.29
C GLY A 9 -0.74 16.47 -9.88
N LEU A 10 -0.01 15.41 -9.52
CA LEU A 10 -0.61 14.14 -9.09
C LEU A 10 -1.14 14.23 -7.66
N LYS A 11 -2.39 13.79 -7.47
CA LYS A 11 -3.06 13.72 -6.16
C LYS A 11 -2.62 12.49 -5.38
N VAL A 12 -1.38 12.50 -4.91
CA VAL A 12 -0.78 11.40 -4.14
C VAL A 12 -0.51 11.77 -2.68
N GLY A 13 -0.41 10.76 -1.83
CA GLY A 13 -0.13 10.91 -0.40
C GLY A 13 0.71 9.77 0.15
N LEU A 14 1.11 9.94 1.41
CA LEU A 14 1.85 8.94 2.17
C LEU A 14 1.36 8.96 3.61
N ILE A 15 1.08 7.78 4.16
CA ILE A 15 0.80 7.56 5.57
C ILE A 15 1.95 6.75 6.14
N LYS A 16 2.47 7.18 7.28
CA LYS A 16 3.49 6.46 8.05
C LYS A 16 2.89 6.09 9.40
N PRO A 17 2.38 4.85 9.58
CA PRO A 17 1.91 4.39 10.88
C PRO A 17 3.04 4.51 11.91
N ARG A 18 2.79 5.24 13.01
CA ARG A 18 3.75 5.38 14.13
C ARG A 18 3.45 4.45 15.30
N VAL A 19 2.23 3.93 15.34
CA VAL A 19 1.76 2.96 16.33
C VAL A 19 1.20 1.76 15.56
N PHE A 20 1.68 0.56 15.87
CA PHE A 20 1.15 -0.68 15.31
C PHE A 20 0.24 -1.41 16.31
N ARG A 21 0.49 -1.24 17.62
CA ARG A 21 -0.32 -1.82 18.70
C ARG A 21 -0.50 -0.81 19.84
N PRO A 22 -1.74 -0.56 20.31
CA PRO A 22 -3.00 -0.97 19.67
C PRO A 22 -3.11 -0.41 18.23
N PHE A 23 -3.67 -1.19 17.30
CA PHE A 23 -3.73 -0.78 15.89
C PHE A 23 -4.86 0.25 15.68
N PRO A 24 -4.62 1.39 15.00
CA PRO A 24 -5.60 2.47 14.88
C PRO A 24 -6.60 2.22 13.75
N TYR A 25 -7.50 1.25 13.93
CA TYR A 25 -8.44 0.81 12.89
C TYR A 25 -9.35 1.94 12.39
N PHE A 26 -9.99 2.68 13.30
CA PHE A 26 -10.99 3.69 12.95
C PHE A 26 -10.38 4.88 12.22
N GLU A 27 -9.24 5.38 12.71
CA GLU A 27 -8.53 6.51 12.12
C GLU A 27 -8.01 6.18 10.72
N LEU A 28 -7.47 4.97 10.54
CA LEU A 28 -7.01 4.53 9.22
C LEU A 28 -8.18 4.34 8.25
N ALA A 29 -9.31 3.79 8.71
CA ALA A 29 -10.50 3.67 7.88
C ALA A 29 -11.00 5.04 7.40
N GLU A 30 -11.09 6.01 8.31
CA GLU A 30 -11.56 7.36 8.01
C GLU A 30 -10.67 8.10 7.01
N VAL A 31 -9.34 7.99 7.15
CA VAL A 31 -8.38 8.65 6.25
C VAL A 31 -8.37 8.00 4.86
N LEU A 32 -8.57 6.67 4.79
CA LEU A 32 -8.43 5.92 3.54
C LEU A 32 -9.74 5.79 2.74
N LYS A 33 -10.92 6.04 3.35
CA LYS A 33 -12.23 5.77 2.71
C LYS A 33 -12.44 6.41 1.34
N ASN A 34 -11.83 7.58 1.11
CA ASN A 34 -12.00 8.35 -0.13
C ASN A 34 -10.88 8.12 -1.16
N MET A 35 -9.94 7.21 -0.88
CA MET A 35 -8.85 6.92 -1.80
C MET A 35 -9.33 6.00 -2.93
N LYS A 36 -8.79 6.19 -4.13
CA LYS A 36 -9.07 5.30 -5.28
C LYS A 36 -8.28 4.00 -5.18
N ALA A 37 -7.00 4.11 -4.84
CA ALA A 37 -6.10 2.98 -4.69
C ALA A 37 -5.08 3.27 -3.56
N VAL A 38 -4.68 2.22 -2.85
CA VAL A 38 -3.77 2.27 -1.71
C VAL A 38 -2.72 1.17 -1.85
N ALA A 39 -1.44 1.56 -1.83
CA ALA A 39 -0.32 0.64 -1.69
C ALA A 39 0.01 0.47 -0.21
N VAL A 40 0.04 -0.77 0.25
CA VAL A 40 0.54 -1.10 1.59
C VAL A 40 1.91 -1.75 1.45
N LEU A 41 2.92 -1.12 2.05
CA LEU A 41 4.31 -1.55 1.96
C LEU A 41 4.69 -2.30 3.24
N ASP A 42 4.94 -3.59 3.14
CA ASP A 42 5.39 -4.44 4.24
C ASP A 42 6.87 -4.81 4.09
N ARG A 43 7.66 -4.63 5.15
CA ARG A 43 9.04 -5.15 5.22
C ARG A 43 9.12 -6.61 5.69
N SER A 44 7.97 -7.28 5.75
CA SER A 44 7.84 -8.65 6.21
C SER A 44 6.84 -9.39 5.33
N CYS A 45 6.98 -10.71 5.31
CA CYS A 45 5.99 -11.61 4.73
C CYS A 45 5.42 -12.48 5.85
N SER A 46 4.11 -12.71 5.83
CA SER A 46 3.44 -13.63 6.75
C SER A 46 3.17 -14.93 6.01
N PHE A 47 4.03 -15.92 6.18
CA PHE A 47 3.86 -17.23 5.54
C PHE A 47 2.52 -17.85 5.93
N GLY A 48 1.77 -18.34 4.93
CA GLY A 48 0.42 -18.90 5.13
C GLY A 48 -0.70 -17.85 5.17
N ALA A 49 -0.38 -16.55 5.20
CA ALA A 49 -1.37 -15.48 5.11
C ALA A 49 -1.43 -14.86 3.71
N GLN A 50 -2.52 -14.16 3.42
CA GLN A 50 -2.74 -13.47 2.15
C GLN A 50 -2.09 -12.07 2.14
N GLY A 51 -0.77 -11.98 2.40
CA GLY A 51 0.02 -10.73 2.39
C GLY A 51 0.79 -10.46 3.69
N GLY A 52 1.38 -9.26 3.78
CA GLY A 52 2.10 -8.81 4.98
C GLY A 52 1.17 -8.39 6.13
N PRO A 53 1.69 -8.26 7.36
CA PRO A 53 0.89 -7.97 8.54
C PRO A 53 0.21 -6.60 8.48
N LEU A 54 0.88 -5.54 7.99
CA LEU A 54 0.26 -4.22 7.88
C LEU A 54 -0.88 -4.24 6.86
N TYR A 55 -0.68 -4.92 5.73
CA TYR A 55 -1.72 -5.08 4.71
C TYR A 55 -2.98 -5.76 5.24
N ILE A 56 -2.81 -6.83 6.04
CA ILE A 56 -3.95 -7.54 6.64
C ILE A 56 -4.72 -6.63 7.59
N GLU A 57 -4.03 -5.87 8.44
CA GLU A 57 -4.65 -4.94 9.36
C GLU A 57 -5.40 -3.81 8.65
N ILE A 58 -4.81 -3.23 7.61
CA ILE A 58 -5.45 -2.19 6.79
C ILE A 58 -6.71 -2.74 6.09
N ARG A 59 -6.65 -3.97 5.57
CA ARG A 59 -7.84 -4.62 4.99
C ARG A 59 -8.94 -4.86 6.01
N SER A 60 -8.56 -5.26 7.22
CA SER A 60 -9.51 -5.45 8.32
C SER A 60 -10.14 -4.12 8.74
N ALA A 61 -9.35 -3.05 8.87
CA ALA A 61 -9.85 -1.71 9.17
C ALA A 61 -10.87 -1.20 8.15
N LEU A 62 -10.69 -1.57 6.88
CA LEU A 62 -11.56 -1.14 5.77
C LEU A 62 -12.68 -2.13 5.46
N TYR A 63 -12.83 -3.20 6.25
CA TYR A 63 -13.74 -4.30 5.94
C TYR A 63 -15.21 -3.84 5.88
N GLU A 64 -15.62 -3.06 6.88
CA GLU A 64 -16.98 -2.52 7.06
C GLU A 64 -17.34 -1.39 6.07
N LEU A 65 -16.38 -0.87 5.31
CA LEU A 65 -16.68 0.16 4.31
C LEU A 65 -17.40 -0.45 3.11
N VAL A 66 -18.56 0.14 2.77
CA VAL A 66 -19.35 -0.21 1.58
C VAL A 66 -18.56 0.06 0.30
N GLN A 67 -17.96 1.25 0.21
CA GLN A 67 -17.01 1.63 -0.83
C GLN A 67 -15.64 1.76 -0.20
N LYS A 68 -14.70 0.95 -0.68
CA LYS A 68 -13.33 0.89 -0.16
C LYS A 68 -12.32 1.07 -1.29
N PRO A 69 -11.15 1.65 -1.00
CA PRO A 69 -10.08 1.75 -1.99
C PRO A 69 -9.66 0.37 -2.49
N LEU A 70 -9.13 0.34 -3.71
CA LEU A 70 -8.37 -0.80 -4.21
C LEU A 70 -7.07 -0.91 -3.43
N ILE A 71 -6.77 -2.09 -2.85
CA ILE A 71 -5.59 -2.25 -1.98
C ILE A 71 -4.65 -3.30 -2.55
N LYS A 72 -3.38 -2.91 -2.73
CA LYS A 72 -2.31 -3.79 -3.17
C LYS A 72 -1.16 -3.78 -2.15
N ASN A 73 -0.64 -4.95 -1.85
CA ASN A 73 0.49 -5.15 -0.97
C ASN A 73 1.79 -5.25 -1.77
N TYR A 74 2.82 -4.53 -1.31
CA TYR A 74 4.18 -4.63 -1.81
C TYR A 74 5.06 -5.08 -0.66
N ILE A 75 5.50 -6.33 -0.74
CA ILE A 75 6.48 -6.89 0.20
C ILE A 75 7.87 -6.49 -0.31
N TYR A 76 8.62 -5.77 0.50
CA TYR A 76 9.91 -5.21 0.11
C TYR A 76 10.95 -5.39 1.21
N GLY A 77 12.22 -5.15 0.87
CA GLY A 77 13.31 -5.15 1.85
C GLY A 77 13.60 -6.49 2.52
N LEU A 78 13.12 -7.60 1.94
CA LEU A 78 13.42 -8.94 2.43
C LEU A 78 14.93 -9.20 2.38
N GLY A 79 15.47 -9.74 3.47
CA GLY A 79 16.91 -9.97 3.60
C GLY A 79 17.75 -8.69 3.74
N GLY A 80 17.15 -7.58 4.21
CA GLY A 80 17.85 -6.31 4.41
C GLY A 80 18.13 -5.54 3.13
N ARG A 81 17.42 -5.86 2.04
CA ARG A 81 17.55 -5.14 0.78
C ARG A 81 17.03 -3.70 0.89
N ASP A 82 17.70 -2.78 0.23
CA ASP A 82 17.23 -1.41 0.14
C ASP A 82 16.06 -1.27 -0.84
N ILE A 83 15.28 -0.20 -0.62
CA ILE A 83 14.25 0.25 -1.55
C ILE A 83 14.71 1.54 -2.23
N SER A 84 14.78 1.51 -3.55
CA SER A 84 15.20 2.69 -4.33
C SER A 84 14.06 3.69 -4.51
N LEU A 85 14.40 4.94 -4.83
CA LEU A 85 13.40 5.95 -5.21
C LEU A 85 12.61 5.52 -6.45
N GLU A 86 13.25 4.81 -7.37
CA GLU A 86 12.61 4.27 -8.57
C GLU A 86 11.55 3.22 -8.24
N ASN A 87 11.83 2.36 -7.25
CA ASN A 87 10.81 1.41 -6.76
C ASN A 87 9.59 2.12 -6.17
N ILE A 88 9.79 3.24 -5.46
CA ILE A 88 8.67 4.02 -4.94
C ILE A 88 7.89 4.69 -6.08
N ARG A 89 8.56 5.21 -7.12
CA ARG A 89 7.90 5.76 -8.31
C ARG A 89 7.09 4.71 -9.05
N SER A 90 7.64 3.50 -9.24
CA SER A 90 6.94 2.40 -9.91
C SER A 90 5.67 1.98 -9.15
N ILE A 91 5.69 2.02 -7.81
CA ILE A 91 4.49 1.76 -6.99
C ILE A 91 3.41 2.80 -7.27
N TYR A 92 3.74 4.10 -7.33
CA TYR A 92 2.75 5.13 -7.64
C TYR A 92 2.20 5.00 -9.06
N SER A 93 3.05 4.66 -10.04
CA SER A 93 2.61 4.40 -11.42
C SER A 93 1.62 3.22 -11.50
N ASP A 94 1.91 2.13 -10.79
CA ASP A 94 1.05 0.94 -10.70
C ASP A 94 -0.27 1.27 -9.98
N LEU A 95 -0.25 2.10 -8.92
CA LEU A 95 -1.48 2.59 -8.29
C LEU A 95 -2.33 3.45 -9.22
N GLU A 96 -1.71 4.27 -10.08
CA GLU A 96 -2.43 5.08 -11.06
C GLU A 96 -3.13 4.19 -12.09
N GLU A 97 -2.45 3.15 -12.58
CA GLU A 97 -3.02 2.15 -13.48
C GLU A 97 -4.18 1.39 -12.83
N ILE A 98 -3.99 0.90 -11.59
CA ILE A 98 -5.04 0.25 -10.79
C ILE A 98 -6.26 1.17 -10.62
N ALA A 99 -6.04 2.47 -10.35
CA ALA A 99 -7.11 3.44 -10.21
C ALA A 99 -7.84 3.74 -11.52
N LYS A 100 -7.18 3.60 -12.68
CA LYS A 100 -7.79 3.74 -14.02
C LYS A 100 -8.60 2.50 -14.41
N ILE A 101 -8.04 1.31 -14.19
CA ILE A 101 -8.67 0.03 -14.55
C ILE A 101 -9.81 -0.32 -13.58
N GLY A 102 -9.70 0.08 -12.32
CA GLY A 102 -10.67 -0.25 -11.28
C GLY A 102 -10.51 -1.65 -10.69
N LYS A 103 -9.37 -2.32 -10.93
CA LYS A 103 -9.12 -3.71 -10.50
C LYS A 103 -7.68 -3.91 -10.04
N VAL A 104 -7.49 -4.78 -9.06
CA VAL A 104 -6.18 -5.29 -8.64
C VAL A 104 -6.05 -6.75 -9.08
N GLU A 105 -5.15 -7.04 -10.04
CA GLU A 105 -4.95 -8.41 -10.53
C GLU A 105 -4.12 -9.28 -9.57
N LYS A 106 -3.02 -8.72 -9.07
CA LYS A 106 -2.11 -9.38 -8.12
C LYS A 106 -2.12 -8.61 -6.81
N PRO A 107 -2.93 -9.03 -5.81
CA PRO A 107 -3.07 -8.32 -4.55
C PRO A 107 -1.78 -8.22 -3.74
N VAL A 108 -0.85 -9.16 -3.92
CA VAL A 108 0.46 -9.19 -3.26
C VAL A 108 1.55 -9.27 -4.32
N SER A 109 2.56 -8.41 -4.21
CA SER A 109 3.72 -8.38 -5.10
C SER A 109 5.00 -8.25 -4.28
N TYR A 110 6.06 -8.94 -4.70
CA TYR A 110 7.37 -8.84 -4.07
C TYR A 110 8.25 -7.88 -4.88
N LEU A 111 8.83 -6.90 -4.20
CA LEU A 111 9.60 -5.82 -4.82
C LEU A 111 11.09 -5.96 -4.48
N GLY A 112 11.94 -5.91 -5.50
CA GLY A 112 13.39 -5.97 -5.34
C GLY A 112 13.94 -7.36 -4.99
N VAL A 113 13.14 -8.42 -5.11
CA VAL A 113 13.58 -9.82 -4.98
C VAL A 113 13.93 -10.41 -6.34
N ARG A 114 14.83 -11.42 -6.37
CA ARG A 114 15.09 -12.20 -7.59
C ARG A 114 13.89 -13.09 -7.87
N LYS A 115 13.53 -13.24 -9.15
CA LYS A 115 12.53 -14.21 -9.60
C LYS A 115 13.08 -15.62 -9.51
#